data_AF-A0A413QIE6-F1
#
_entry.id   AF-A0A413QIE6-F1
#
_cell.length_a   1.000
_cell.length_b   1.000
_cell.length_c   1.000
_cell.angle_alpha   90.00
_cell.angle_beta   90.00
_cell.angle_gamma   90.00
#
_symmetry.space_group_name_H-M   'P 1'
#
loop_
_entity.id
_entity.type
_entity.pdbx_description
1 polymer ?
#
loop_
_entity_poly.entity_id
_entity_poly.type
_entity_poly.pdbx_seq_one_letter_code
_entity_poly.pdbx_strand_id
1 'polypeptide(L)'
;MRVFIDADACPVVSIVENISKKYNIPVTLLCDTNHVLTSEYSEVIVVGAGADAVDYKLISICHRGDIVVSQDYGVAAMALGKDAFAIHQSGKWYTNDNIDQMLMEWHLNKKTRRSSHKNHIKGPKKRTEEEDERFAQSFEKMIKMAVESEM
;
A
#
# COMPACT_ATOMS: atom_id res chain seq x y z
N MET A 1 -0.83 -13.47 -10.20
CA MET A 1 -0.52 -12.46 -9.16
C MET A 1 0.54 -11.44 -9.62
N ARG A 2 0.31 -10.15 -9.32
CA ARG A 2 1.28 -9.02 -9.37
C ARG A 2 1.21 -8.21 -8.07
N VAL A 3 2.21 -7.36 -7.83
CA VAL A 3 2.23 -6.43 -6.70
C VAL A 3 2.09 -4.99 -7.22
N PHE A 4 1.14 -4.25 -6.69
CA PHE A 4 0.96 -2.83 -6.94
C PHE A 4 1.32 -2.02 -5.69
N ILE A 5 2.13 -0.97 -5.87
CA ILE A 5 2.48 -0.06 -4.79
C ILE A 5 1.96 1.33 -5.15
N ASP A 6 1.13 1.87 -4.26
CA ASP A 6 0.92 3.31 -4.17
C ASP A 6 2.21 3.92 -3.61
N ALA A 7 3.04 4.46 -4.51
CA ALA A 7 4.43 4.79 -4.24
C ALA A 7 4.63 6.22 -3.74
N ASP A 8 3.55 7.02 -3.66
CA ASP A 8 3.59 8.37 -3.13
C ASP A 8 3.97 8.32 -1.63
N ALA A 9 5.20 8.72 -1.33
CA ALA A 9 5.80 8.68 0.01
C ALA A 9 5.78 7.29 0.70
N CYS A 10 5.81 6.19 -0.07
CA CYS A 10 5.90 4.84 0.46
C CYS A 10 7.35 4.50 0.87
N PRO A 11 7.65 4.25 2.17
CA PRO A 11 9.01 4.01 2.65
C PRO A 11 9.47 2.55 2.45
N VAL A 12 8.58 1.65 2.00
CA VAL A 12 8.84 0.21 1.95
C VAL A 12 9.03 -0.33 0.53
N VAL A 13 9.13 0.54 -0.49
CA VAL A 13 9.28 0.15 -1.91
C VAL A 13 10.45 -0.83 -2.10
N SER A 14 11.63 -0.50 -1.59
CA SER A 14 12.82 -1.34 -1.74
C SER A 14 12.67 -2.72 -1.08
N ILE A 15 11.95 -2.79 0.06
CA ILE A 15 11.66 -4.05 0.75
C ILE A 15 10.73 -4.91 -0.10
N VAL A 16 9.68 -4.30 -0.65
CA VAL A 16 8.72 -4.98 -1.54
C VAL A 16 9.43 -5.52 -2.79
N GLU A 17 10.27 -4.72 -3.44
CA GLU A 17 11.04 -5.13 -4.62
C GLU A 17 11.97 -6.31 -4.31
N ASN A 18 12.73 -6.21 -3.22
CA ASN A 18 13.68 -7.25 -2.83
C ASN A 18 13.00 -8.57 -2.53
N ILE A 19 11.83 -8.56 -1.87
CA ILE A 19 11.08 -9.77 -1.58
C ILE A 19 10.41 -10.30 -2.85
N SER A 20 9.71 -9.46 -3.61
CA SER A 20 9.00 -9.86 -4.83
C SER A 20 9.94 -10.47 -5.88
N LYS A 21 11.16 -9.93 -5.98
CA LYS A 21 12.23 -10.49 -6.84
C LYS A 21 12.61 -11.92 -6.47
N LYS A 22 12.60 -12.30 -5.18
CA LYS A 22 12.88 -13.68 -4.73
C LYS A 22 11.80 -14.68 -5.19
N TYR A 23 10.56 -14.22 -5.32
CA TYR A 23 9.41 -15.01 -5.76
C TYR A 23 9.10 -14.82 -7.25
N ASN A 24 9.90 -14.03 -7.97
CA ASN A 24 9.69 -13.70 -9.38
C ASN A 24 8.31 -13.08 -9.68
N ILE A 25 7.79 -12.27 -8.74
CA ILE A 25 6.48 -11.61 -8.85
C ILE A 25 6.67 -10.18 -9.38
N PRO A 26 6.04 -9.81 -10.51
CA PRO A 26 6.16 -8.46 -11.05
C PRO A 26 5.64 -7.39 -10.08
N VAL A 27 6.40 -6.29 -9.94
CA VAL A 27 6.02 -5.12 -9.15
C VAL A 27 5.75 -3.94 -10.08
N THR A 28 4.66 -3.22 -9.81
CA THR A 28 4.31 -1.98 -10.50
C THR A 28 4.15 -0.86 -9.47
N LEU A 29 4.97 0.19 -9.60
CA LEU A 29 4.89 1.41 -8.80
C LEU A 29 3.96 2.39 -9.50
N LEU A 30 3.01 2.95 -8.77
CA LEU A 30 2.18 4.04 -9.25
C LEU A 30 2.49 5.29 -8.44
N CYS A 31 2.78 6.39 -9.12
CA CYS A 31 3.07 7.68 -8.49
C CYS A 31 2.54 8.84 -9.34
N ASP A 32 2.36 9.99 -8.70
CA ASP A 32 1.99 11.21 -9.39
C ASP A 32 3.18 11.82 -10.18
N THR A 33 2.91 12.84 -11.00
CA THR A 33 3.94 13.54 -11.77
C THR A 33 4.94 14.34 -10.93
N ASN A 34 4.68 14.54 -9.63
CA ASN A 34 5.57 15.29 -8.74
C ASN A 34 6.67 14.38 -8.15
N HIS A 35 6.51 13.06 -8.27
CA HIS A 35 7.46 12.07 -7.80
C HIS A 35 8.01 11.26 -8.97
N VAL A 36 9.18 11.65 -9.49
CA VAL A 36 9.91 10.83 -10.47
C VAL A 36 10.63 9.69 -9.74
N LEU A 37 10.01 8.52 -9.73
CA LEU A 37 10.61 7.29 -9.23
C LEU A 37 11.33 6.56 -10.37
N THR A 38 12.52 6.02 -10.07
CA THR A 38 13.23 5.11 -10.96
C THR A 38 13.45 3.79 -10.23
N SER A 39 13.15 2.68 -10.91
CA SER A 39 13.40 1.33 -10.40
C SER A 39 14.02 0.47 -11.50
N GLU A 40 14.96 -0.39 -11.12
CA GLU A 40 15.56 -1.39 -12.02
C GLU A 40 14.74 -2.68 -12.11
N TYR A 41 13.81 -2.89 -11.16
CA TYR A 41 12.99 -4.10 -11.08
C TYR A 41 11.52 -3.83 -11.43
N SER A 42 10.99 -2.72 -10.93
CA SER A 42 9.57 -2.41 -11.03
C SER A 42 9.24 -1.63 -12.29
N GLU A 43 8.07 -1.90 -12.86
CA GLU A 43 7.44 -1.01 -13.82
C GLU A 43 6.96 0.26 -13.08
N VAL A 44 7.29 1.45 -13.60
CA VAL A 44 6.83 2.72 -13.02
C VAL A 44 5.76 3.32 -13.91
N ILE A 45 4.55 3.46 -13.38
CA ILE A 45 3.43 4.13 -14.04
C ILE A 45 3.24 5.50 -13.39
N VAL A 46 3.63 6.54 -14.12
CA VAL A 46 3.37 7.92 -13.73
C VAL A 46 1.97 8.32 -14.20
N VAL A 47 1.12 8.71 -13.26
CA VAL A 47 -0.25 9.14 -13.56
C VAL A 47 -0.31 10.67 -13.58
N GLY A 48 -1.04 11.22 -14.55
CA GLY A 48 -1.22 12.67 -14.69
C GLY A 48 -1.84 13.30 -13.45
N ALA A 49 -1.57 14.61 -13.26
CA ALA A 49 -2.05 15.35 -12.10
C ALA A 49 -3.58 15.31 -11.98
N GLY A 50 -4.07 14.84 -10.83
CA GLY A 50 -5.49 14.77 -10.50
C GLY A 50 -5.67 14.15 -9.12
N ALA A 51 -6.65 14.63 -8.36
CA ALA A 51 -7.00 14.01 -7.08
C ALA A 51 -7.35 12.54 -7.31
N ASP A 52 -6.74 11.66 -6.51
CA ASP A 52 -6.98 10.21 -6.51
C ASP A 52 -6.69 9.51 -7.86
N ALA A 53 -5.98 10.17 -8.80
CA ALA A 53 -5.73 9.62 -10.13
C ALA A 53 -4.88 8.33 -10.07
N VAL A 54 -3.89 8.32 -9.17
CA VAL A 54 -3.06 7.16 -8.85
C VAL A 54 -3.93 6.01 -8.33
N ASP A 55 -4.81 6.29 -7.37
CA ASP A 55 -5.73 5.32 -6.77
C ASP A 55 -6.64 4.67 -7.80
N TYR A 56 -7.30 5.49 -8.63
CA TYR A 56 -8.16 4.99 -9.70
C TYR A 56 -7.39 4.13 -10.68
N LYS A 57 -6.18 4.55 -11.06
CA LYS A 57 -5.34 3.78 -11.98
C LYS A 57 -4.95 2.44 -11.36
N LEU A 58 -4.48 2.44 -10.11
CA LEU A 58 -4.09 1.25 -9.36
C LEU A 58 -5.24 0.25 -9.31
N ILE A 59 -6.41 0.70 -8.86
CA ILE A 59 -7.58 -0.16 -8.76
C ILE A 59 -8.03 -0.64 -10.14
N SER A 60 -7.96 0.19 -11.19
CA SER A 60 -8.39 -0.21 -12.54
C SER A 60 -7.57 -1.39 -13.12
N ILE A 61 -6.28 -1.46 -12.82
CA ILE A 61 -5.37 -2.51 -13.31
C ILE A 61 -5.17 -3.66 -12.32
N CYS A 62 -5.71 -3.53 -11.10
CA CYS A 62 -5.71 -4.55 -10.07
C CYS A 62 -6.79 -5.61 -10.35
N HIS A 63 -6.40 -6.88 -10.23
CA HIS A 63 -7.24 -8.06 -10.41
C HIS A 63 -7.20 -8.95 -9.17
N ARG A 64 -8.11 -9.93 -9.14
CA ARG A 64 -8.17 -10.96 -8.10
C ARG A 64 -6.80 -11.64 -7.93
N GLY A 65 -6.39 -11.83 -6.67
CA GLY A 65 -5.13 -12.47 -6.32
C GLY A 65 -3.89 -11.56 -6.39
N ASP A 66 -4.03 -10.32 -6.89
CA ASP A 66 -2.95 -9.33 -6.81
C ASP A 66 -2.77 -8.83 -5.38
N ILE A 67 -1.61 -8.23 -5.10
CA ILE A 67 -1.29 -7.63 -3.79
C ILE A 67 -1.15 -6.12 -3.95
N VAL A 68 -1.83 -5.35 -3.10
CA VAL A 68 -1.77 -3.89 -3.05
C VAL A 68 -1.06 -3.43 -1.77
N VAL A 69 -0.03 -2.61 -1.93
CA VAL A 69 0.65 -1.92 -0.81
C VAL A 69 0.23 -0.46 -0.84
N SER A 70 -0.54 -0.02 0.15
CA SER A 70 -0.98 1.39 0.28
C SER A 70 -1.20 1.77 1.74
N GLN A 71 -1.07 3.07 2.03
CA GLN A 71 -1.50 3.66 3.29
C GLN A 71 -2.98 4.07 3.29
N ASP A 72 -3.58 4.22 2.11
CA ASP A 72 -4.94 4.68 1.96
C ASP A 72 -5.94 3.55 2.22
N TYR A 73 -6.79 3.75 3.23
CA TYR A 73 -7.79 2.75 3.62
C TYR A 73 -8.90 2.59 2.58
N GLY A 74 -9.22 3.63 1.81
CA GLY A 74 -10.15 3.56 0.69
C GLY A 74 -9.58 2.71 -0.45
N VAL A 75 -8.32 2.92 -0.81
CA VAL A 75 -7.61 2.08 -1.80
C VAL A 75 -7.57 0.62 -1.34
N ALA A 76 -7.21 0.38 -0.09
CA ALA A 76 -7.21 -0.96 0.48
C ALA A 76 -8.60 -1.62 0.43
N ALA A 77 -9.67 -0.88 0.77
CA ALA A 77 -11.04 -1.38 0.69
C ALA A 77 -11.46 -1.72 -0.75
N MET A 78 -11.10 -0.87 -1.72
CA MET A 78 -11.37 -1.13 -3.14
C MET A 78 -10.61 -2.35 -3.67
N ALA A 79 -9.37 -2.56 -3.22
CA ALA A 79 -8.58 -3.73 -3.57
C ALA A 79 -9.22 -5.02 -3.01
N LEU A 80 -9.59 -5.01 -1.74
CA LEU A 80 -10.29 -6.15 -1.11
C LEU A 80 -11.61 -6.48 -1.83
N GLY A 81 -12.37 -5.46 -2.26
CA GLY A 81 -13.59 -5.66 -3.04
C GLY A 81 -13.39 -6.30 -4.42
N LYS A 82 -12.15 -6.40 -4.90
CA LYS A 82 -11.76 -7.11 -6.13
C LYS A 82 -11.16 -8.50 -5.88
N ASP A 83 -11.26 -9.00 -4.65
CA ASP A 83 -10.58 -10.22 -4.19
C ASP A 83 -9.05 -10.14 -4.34
N ALA A 84 -8.49 -8.93 -4.25
CA ALA A 84 -7.06 -8.71 -4.12
C ALA A 84 -6.67 -8.65 -2.64
N PHE A 85 -5.40 -8.93 -2.36
CA PHE A 85 -4.83 -8.76 -1.03
C PHE A 85 -4.35 -7.32 -0.86
N ALA A 86 -4.39 -6.80 0.37
CA ALA A 86 -3.90 -5.46 0.66
C ALA A 86 -3.13 -5.41 1.98
N ILE A 87 -2.04 -4.64 2.02
CA ILE A 87 -1.19 -4.49 3.20
C ILE A 87 -0.79 -3.03 3.40
N HIS A 88 -0.86 -2.58 4.66
CA HIS A 88 -0.35 -1.30 5.09
C HIS A 88 1.18 -1.35 5.21
N GLN A 89 1.86 -0.25 4.90
CA GLN A 89 3.33 -0.15 5.05
C GLN A 89 3.87 -0.44 6.45
N SER A 90 3.04 -0.47 7.51
CA SER A 90 3.47 -0.89 8.85
C SER A 90 3.60 -2.41 9.02
N GLY A 91 3.16 -3.17 8.02
CA GLY A 91 3.05 -4.64 8.02
C GLY A 91 1.66 -5.13 8.43
N LYS A 92 0.69 -4.25 8.69
CA LYS A 92 -0.69 -4.66 9.03
C LYS A 92 -1.45 -5.05 7.77
N TRP A 93 -2.05 -6.24 7.77
CA TRP A 93 -2.87 -6.70 6.66
C TRP A 93 -4.25 -6.08 6.73
N TYR A 94 -4.76 -5.68 5.57
CA TYR A 94 -6.17 -5.36 5.42
C TYR A 94 -6.94 -6.63 5.13
N THR A 95 -8.07 -6.79 5.81
CA THR A 95 -8.99 -7.91 5.60
C THR A 95 -10.42 -7.39 5.63
N ASN A 96 -11.34 -8.14 5.04
CA ASN A 96 -12.77 -7.80 5.08
C ASN A 96 -13.29 -7.67 6.53
N ASP A 97 -12.68 -8.38 7.48
CA ASP A 97 -13.06 -8.30 8.90
C ASP A 97 -12.59 -7.02 9.60
N ASN A 98 -11.55 -6.35 9.10
CA ASN A 98 -10.92 -5.22 9.78
C ASN A 98 -11.06 -3.88 9.05
N ILE A 99 -11.33 -3.90 7.75
CA ILE A 99 -11.26 -2.70 6.90
C ILE A 99 -12.32 -1.67 7.27
N ASP A 100 -13.54 -2.10 7.58
CA ASP A 100 -14.65 -1.21 7.95
C ASP A 100 -14.35 -0.45 9.25
N GLN A 101 -13.80 -1.14 10.25
CA GLN A 101 -13.39 -0.53 11.50
C GLN A 101 -12.26 0.49 11.26
N MET A 102 -11.27 0.14 10.44
CA MET A 102 -10.14 1.02 10.14
C MET A 102 -10.59 2.29 9.39
N LEU A 103 -11.53 2.17 8.45
CA LEU A 103 -12.15 3.30 7.77
C LEU A 103 -12.91 4.21 8.74
N MET A 104 -13.67 3.62 9.67
CA MET A 104 -14.41 4.37 10.69
C MET A 104 -13.45 5.12 11.63
N GLU A 105 -12.44 4.46 12.16
CA GLU A 105 -11.43 5.05 13.05
C GLU A 105 -10.68 6.19 12.37
N TRP A 106 -10.30 6.01 11.10
CA TRP A 106 -9.69 7.05 10.29
C TRP A 106 -10.59 8.27 10.15
N HIS A 107 -11.87 8.07 9.84
CA HIS A 107 -12.84 9.16 9.72
C HIS A 107 -12.98 9.94 11.03
N LEU A 108 -13.09 9.23 12.16
CA LEU A 108 -13.16 9.83 13.49
C LEU A 108 -11.88 10.61 13.83
N ASN A 109 -10.70 10.04 13.57
CA ASN A 109 -9.42 10.71 13.81
C ASN A 109 -9.25 11.97 12.98
N LYS A 110 -9.70 11.95 11.71
CA LYS A 110 -9.71 13.11 10.81
C LYS A 110 -10.65 14.20 11.34
N LYS A 111 -11.83 13.83 11.85
CA LYS A 111 -12.77 14.76 12.48
C LYS A 111 -12.18 15.39 13.74
N THR A 112 -11.58 14.59 14.62
CA THR A 112 -10.94 15.05 15.87
C THR A 112 -9.80 16.02 15.61
N ARG A 113 -8.92 15.72 14.63
CA ARG A 113 -7.83 16.63 14.22
C ARG A 113 -8.36 17.97 13.71
N ARG A 114 -9.45 17.99 12.94
CA ARG A 114 -10.07 19.22 12.44
C ARG A 114 -10.70 20.07 13.56
N SER A 115 -11.24 19.43 14.60
CA SER A 115 -11.84 20.14 15.75
C SER A 115 -10.80 20.67 16.76
N SER A 116 -9.59 20.11 16.79
CA SER A 116 -8.54 20.54 17.71
C SER A 116 -7.71 21.69 17.10
N HIS A 117 -7.72 22.86 17.74
CA HIS A 117 -6.92 24.03 17.33
C HIS A 117 -5.40 23.89 17.59
N LYS A 118 -4.91 22.69 17.96
CA LYS A 118 -3.49 22.44 18.23
C LYS A 118 -2.73 22.16 16.92
N ASN A 119 -2.20 23.23 16.33
CA ASN A 119 -1.47 23.21 15.04
C ASN A 119 0.01 22.78 15.12
N HIS A 120 0.46 22.18 16.22
CA HIS A 120 1.83 21.64 16.32
C HIS A 120 1.80 20.14 16.59
N ILE A 121 1.57 19.38 15.52
CA ILE A 121 1.82 17.93 15.50
C ILE A 121 3.21 17.77 14.87
N LYS A 122 4.18 17.25 15.63
CA LYS A 122 5.47 16.83 15.05
C LYS A 122 5.19 15.85 13.90
N GLY A 123 5.91 16.01 12.80
CA GLY A 123 5.84 15.07 11.67
C GLY A 123 6.06 13.62 12.12
N PRO A 124 5.66 12.64 11.30
CA PRO A 124 5.81 11.23 11.64
C PRO A 124 7.27 10.92 12.02
N LYS A 125 7.44 10.09 13.05
CA LYS A 125 8.77 9.63 13.48
C LYS A 125 9.45 8.91 12.32
N LYS A 126 10.77 9.07 12.19
CA LYS A 126 11.56 8.27 11.25
C LYS A 126 11.32 6.78 11.53
N ARG A 127 11.08 6.02 10.47
CA ARG A 127 10.88 4.57 10.51
C ARG A 127 12.11 3.88 11.11
N THR A 128 11.89 2.84 11.92
CA THR A 128 12.97 2.04 12.52
C THR A 128 13.24 0.75 11.75
N GLU A 129 14.42 0.17 11.95
CA GLU A 129 14.79 -1.13 11.35
C GLU A 129 13.81 -2.24 11.79
N GLU A 130 13.33 -2.22 13.05
CA GLU A 130 12.34 -3.20 13.50
C GLU A 130 11.01 -3.08 12.75
N GLU A 131 10.62 -1.87 12.33
CA GLU A 131 9.44 -1.66 11.51
C GLU A 131 9.63 -2.19 10.08
N ASP A 132 10.83 -2.07 9.53
CA ASP A 132 11.19 -2.64 8.23
C ASP A 132 11.16 -4.16 8.27
N GLU A 133 11.78 -4.77 9.28
CA GLU A 133 11.76 -6.22 9.48
C GLU A 133 10.34 -6.75 9.66
N ARG A 134 9.51 -6.08 10.48
CA ARG A 134 8.12 -6.46 10.67
C ARG A 134 7.33 -6.40 9.36
N PHE A 135 7.52 -5.34 8.58
CA PHE A 135 6.88 -5.24 7.27
C PHE A 135 7.37 -6.36 6.34
N ALA A 136 8.68 -6.59 6.26
CA ALA A 136 9.28 -7.61 5.41
C ALA A 136 8.70 -9.01 5.69
N GLN A 137 8.69 -9.42 6.97
CA GLN A 137 8.14 -10.72 7.38
C GLN A 137 6.65 -10.84 7.06
N SER A 138 5.89 -9.77 7.30
CA SER A 138 4.46 -9.73 7.07
C SER A 138 4.10 -9.79 5.58
N PHE A 139 4.84 -9.04 4.75
CA PHE A 139 4.67 -9.02 3.31
C PHE A 139 5.05 -10.36 2.67
N GLU A 140 6.16 -10.96 3.09
CA GLU A 140 6.57 -12.29 2.60
C GLU A 140 5.53 -13.36 2.95
N LYS A 141 4.93 -13.29 4.16
CA LYS A 141 3.85 -14.19 4.54
C LYS A 141 2.61 -14.01 3.65
N MET A 142 2.29 -12.78 3.24
CA MET A 142 1.18 -12.50 2.34
C MET A 142 1.43 -13.08 0.95
N ILE A 143 2.65 -12.93 0.43
CA ILE A 143 3.05 -13.55 -0.85
C ILE A 143 2.81 -15.06 -0.81
N LYS A 144 3.28 -15.76 0.25
CA LYS A 144 3.11 -17.21 0.35
C LYS A 144 1.63 -17.62 0.34
N MET A 145 0.79 -16.92 1.10
CA MET A 145 -0.65 -17.16 1.13
C MET A 145 -1.31 -16.90 -0.23
N ALA A 146 -0.93 -15.82 -0.91
CA ALA A 146 -1.49 -15.46 -2.20
C ALA A 146 -1.12 -16.49 -3.28
N VAL A 147 0.13 -16.98 -3.29
CA VAL A 147 0.57 -18.08 -4.17
C VAL A 147 -0.21 -19.36 -3.89
N GLU A 148 -0.40 -19.71 -2.62
CA GLU A 148 -1.17 -20.90 -2.22
C GLU A 148 -2.65 -20.80 -2.65
N SER A 149 -3.21 -19.60 -2.72
CA SER A 149 -4.59 -19.36 -3.13
C SER A 149 -4.81 -19.42 -4.66
N GLU A 150 -3.72 -19.37 -5.45
CA GLU A 150 -3.76 -19.51 -6.91
C GLU A 150 -3.58 -20.97 -7.39
N MET A 151 -3.17 -21.89 -6.50
CA MET A 151 -3.00 -23.33 -6.78
C MET A 151 -4.30 -24.11 -6.54
#